data_AF-A0A2W6BJT8-F1
#
_entry.id   AF-A0A2W6BJT8-F1
#
_cell.length_a   1.000
_cell.length_b   1.000
_cell.length_c   1.000
_cell.angle_alpha   90.00
_cell.angle_beta   90.00
_cell.angle_gamma   90.00
#
_symmetry.space_group_name_H-M   'P 1'
#
loop_
_entity.id
_entity.type
_entity.pdbx_description
1 polymer ?
#
loop_
_entity_poly.entity_id
_entity_poly.type
_entity_poly.pdbx_seq_one_letter_code
_entity_poly.pdbx_strand_id
1 'polypeptide(L)'
;MWSPAAPLTVSPDHRRTLEAWSRAHNTPKAVATRADIILLAAQGHSNNAISTELGVTRTSVIEWRKRFTAEGPEALGKVREGRGRPRVIPPEKVAEIIRLTLNTLPEGGATQWSCRTMANKVGVSSATVQRVWSEHRIYPHRVSTFKVSKDPRFIEKLNDVVGLYLNPPDKAAVLCVDEKPMIQALDRTQPGLPIKPGKARTMTHDYKRHGTTSLYAALSILDGAIVGECTMRHRHQEFLRFLRKLDREFPKSLAMHLVLDNSSTHSHENVKVWLDAHPRFHLHFVPTSSSWLNMVEGVFADLTKKRLKRGTFGSVDDLTAAIIEYLDHRNQDPRPFVWTASVESILAKLRDCRPIIETFH
;
A
#
# COMPACT_ATOMS: atom_id res chain seq x y z
N MET A 1 41.58 26.11 -52.92
CA MET A 1 42.69 25.35 -52.31
C MET A 1 42.60 25.57 -50.80
N TRP A 2 42.15 24.58 -50.03
CA TRP A 2 41.88 24.76 -48.60
C TRP A 2 43.14 24.45 -47.80
N SER A 3 43.54 25.36 -46.89
CA SER A 3 44.71 25.16 -46.05
C SER A 3 44.54 23.91 -45.16
N PRO A 4 45.55 23.01 -45.10
CA PRO A 4 45.54 21.88 -44.20
C PRO A 4 45.45 22.37 -42.75
N ALA A 5 44.54 21.79 -41.96
CA ALA A 5 44.54 21.98 -40.52
C ALA A 5 45.72 21.18 -39.95
N ALA A 6 46.52 21.77 -39.06
CA ALA A 6 47.65 21.06 -38.45
C ALA A 6 47.17 19.74 -37.80
N PRO A 7 47.95 18.64 -37.93
CA PRO A 7 47.62 17.37 -37.31
C PRO A 7 47.38 17.54 -35.81
N LEU A 8 46.29 16.97 -35.30
CA LEU A 8 45.99 17.01 -33.88
C LEU A 8 46.99 16.12 -33.12
N THR A 9 47.73 16.69 -32.17
CA THR A 9 48.64 15.91 -31.34
C THR A 9 47.86 14.98 -30.41
N VAL A 10 48.03 13.68 -30.59
CA VAL A 10 47.41 12.62 -29.77
C VAL A 10 48.52 11.76 -29.18
N SER A 11 48.54 11.58 -27.86
CA SER A 11 49.53 10.72 -27.20
C SER A 11 49.34 9.25 -27.61
N PRO A 12 50.39 8.41 -27.56
CA PRO A 12 50.27 6.98 -27.89
C PRO A 12 49.21 6.25 -27.05
N ASP A 13 49.02 6.65 -25.80
CA ASP A 13 48.02 6.07 -24.89
C ASP A 13 46.60 6.51 -25.26
N HIS A 14 46.41 7.79 -25.59
CA HIS A 14 45.11 8.26 -26.09
C HIS A 14 44.77 7.64 -27.44
N ARG A 15 45.75 7.42 -28.32
CA ARG A 15 45.54 6.77 -29.61
C ARG A 15 45.03 5.34 -29.44
N ARG A 16 45.65 4.55 -28.55
CA ARG A 16 45.19 3.20 -28.21
C ARG A 16 43.75 3.17 -27.69
N THR A 17 43.40 4.10 -26.81
CA THR A 17 42.03 4.23 -26.28
C THR A 17 41.00 4.57 -27.37
N LEU A 18 41.33 5.50 -28.26
CA LEU A 18 40.44 5.91 -29.36
C LEU A 18 40.24 4.77 -30.39
N GLU A 19 41.31 4.05 -30.72
CA GLU A 19 41.24 2.88 -31.61
C GLU A 19 40.41 1.74 -31.00
N ALA A 20 40.53 1.53 -29.68
CA ALA A 20 39.69 0.57 -28.97
C ALA A 20 38.20 0.95 -29.03
N TRP A 21 37.87 2.23 -28.82
CA TRP A 21 36.47 2.71 -28.88
C TRP A 21 35.89 2.71 -30.30
N SER A 22 36.71 2.95 -31.32
CA SER A 22 36.30 2.89 -32.73
C SER A 22 35.96 1.46 -33.16
N ARG A 23 36.75 0.47 -32.72
CA ARG A 23 36.63 -0.94 -33.16
C ARG A 23 35.73 -1.81 -32.28
N ALA A 24 35.47 -1.41 -31.03
CA ALA A 24 34.73 -2.24 -30.09
C ALA A 24 33.22 -2.27 -30.39
N HIS A 25 32.66 -3.48 -30.49
CA HIS A 25 31.25 -3.71 -30.85
C HIS A 25 30.24 -3.22 -29.80
N ASN A 26 30.69 -3.00 -28.56
CA ASN A 26 29.86 -2.54 -27.44
C ASN A 26 29.94 -1.03 -27.18
N THR A 27 30.72 -0.27 -27.97
CA THR A 27 30.83 1.18 -27.78
C THR A 27 29.61 1.88 -28.39
N PRO A 28 28.94 2.80 -27.65
CA PRO A 28 27.84 3.58 -28.22
C PRO A 28 28.29 4.30 -29.51
N LYS A 29 27.49 4.18 -30.58
CA LYS A 29 27.85 4.71 -31.92
C LYS A 29 28.33 6.17 -31.89
N ALA A 30 27.71 7.01 -31.06
CA ALA A 30 28.11 8.40 -30.91
C ALA A 30 29.54 8.58 -30.37
N VAL A 31 29.99 7.71 -29.46
CA VAL A 31 31.36 7.74 -28.90
C VAL A 31 32.36 7.21 -29.92
N ALA A 32 32.03 6.15 -30.65
CA ALA A 32 32.85 5.64 -31.75
C ALA A 32 33.07 6.70 -32.84
N THR A 33 31.98 7.34 -33.32
CA THR A 33 32.08 8.44 -34.31
C THR A 33 32.92 9.62 -33.80
N ARG A 34 32.85 9.95 -32.50
CA ARG A 34 33.70 10.99 -31.90
C ARG A 34 35.17 10.57 -31.84
N ALA A 35 35.45 9.29 -31.57
CA ALA A 35 36.81 8.76 -31.60
C ALA A 35 37.40 8.80 -33.02
N ASP A 36 36.61 8.43 -34.03
CA ASP A 36 37.00 8.48 -35.45
C ASP A 36 37.34 9.91 -35.90
N ILE A 37 36.58 10.91 -35.44
CA ILE A 37 36.88 12.33 -35.70
C ILE A 37 38.30 12.68 -35.22
N ILE A 38 38.69 12.23 -34.02
CA ILE A 38 40.00 12.53 -33.44
C ILE A 38 41.12 11.74 -34.13
N LEU A 39 40.88 10.48 -34.49
CA LEU A 39 41.84 9.64 -35.21
C LEU A 39 42.17 10.21 -36.60
N LEU A 40 41.16 10.61 -37.37
CA LEU A 40 41.36 11.24 -38.69
C LEU A 40 42.02 12.62 -38.55
N ALA A 41 41.65 13.39 -37.53
CA ALA A 41 42.31 14.67 -37.23
C ALA A 41 43.80 14.50 -36.87
N ALA A 42 44.17 13.41 -36.20
CA ALA A 42 45.55 13.07 -35.87
C ALA A 42 46.36 12.61 -37.10
N GLN A 43 45.70 12.07 -38.12
CA GLN A 43 46.30 11.71 -39.41
C GLN A 43 46.50 12.93 -40.34
N GLY A 44 46.08 14.12 -39.93
CA GLY A 44 46.22 15.35 -40.71
C GLY A 44 45.06 15.64 -41.67
N HIS A 45 43.95 14.92 -41.56
CA HIS A 45 42.77 15.20 -42.38
C HIS A 45 42.18 16.58 -42.01
N SER A 46 41.73 17.32 -43.05
CA SER A 46 41.07 18.60 -42.85
C SER A 46 39.69 18.42 -42.21
N ASN A 47 39.20 19.43 -41.47
CA ASN A 47 37.87 19.36 -40.84
C ASN A 47 36.73 19.12 -41.83
N ASN A 48 36.89 19.59 -43.08
CA ASN A 48 35.92 19.34 -44.15
C ASN A 48 35.97 17.88 -44.63
N ALA A 49 37.17 17.32 -44.81
CA ALA A 49 37.33 15.92 -45.20
C ALA A 49 36.72 14.97 -44.16
N ILE A 50 37.02 15.20 -42.87
CA ILE A 50 36.45 14.42 -41.76
C ILE A 50 34.92 14.53 -41.71
N SER A 51 34.38 15.74 -41.94
CA SER A 51 32.95 16.00 -41.98
C SER A 51 32.26 15.20 -43.08
N THR A 52 32.83 15.17 -44.28
CA THR A 52 32.32 14.40 -45.42
C THR A 52 32.43 12.89 -45.20
N GLU A 53 33.58 12.42 -44.70
CA GLU A 53 33.88 11.00 -44.49
C GLU A 53 32.97 10.36 -43.44
N LEU A 54 32.74 11.05 -42.32
CA LEU A 54 31.93 10.53 -41.20
C LEU A 54 30.46 10.97 -41.23
N GLY A 55 30.05 11.77 -42.21
CA GLY A 55 28.67 12.27 -42.33
C GLY A 55 28.23 13.17 -41.17
N VAL A 56 29.16 13.89 -40.54
CA VAL A 56 28.91 14.80 -39.41
C VAL A 56 29.11 16.25 -39.81
N THR A 57 28.55 17.22 -39.08
CA THR A 57 28.75 18.64 -39.40
C THR A 57 30.16 19.10 -39.06
N ARG A 58 30.74 19.98 -39.89
CA ARG A 58 32.06 20.62 -39.63
C ARG A 58 32.14 21.26 -38.23
N THR A 59 31.05 21.88 -37.76
CA THR A 59 30.97 22.48 -36.42
C THR A 59 31.14 21.43 -35.32
N SER A 60 30.56 20.23 -35.50
CA SER A 60 30.74 19.11 -34.58
C SER A 60 32.19 18.63 -34.56
N VAL A 61 32.84 18.53 -35.73
CA VAL A 61 34.27 18.16 -35.83
C VAL A 61 35.15 19.15 -35.05
N ILE A 62 34.92 20.46 -35.23
CA ILE A 62 35.67 21.50 -34.52
C ILE A 62 35.45 21.41 -33.01
N GLU A 63 34.19 21.25 -32.58
CA GLU A 63 33.84 21.16 -31.16
C GLU A 63 34.50 19.94 -30.50
N TRP A 64 34.44 18.76 -31.14
CA TRP A 64 35.03 17.55 -30.58
C TRP A 64 36.56 17.60 -30.56
N ARG A 65 37.21 18.17 -31.60
CA ARG A 65 38.66 18.44 -31.58
C ARG A 65 39.02 19.35 -30.40
N LYS A 66 38.30 20.46 -30.21
CA LYS A 66 38.53 21.40 -29.11
C LYS A 66 38.34 20.75 -27.74
N ARG A 67 37.27 19.95 -27.58
CA ARG A 67 36.99 19.23 -26.33
C ARG A 67 38.04 18.17 -26.03
N PHE A 68 38.48 17.42 -27.03
CA PHE A 68 39.55 16.45 -26.86
C PHE A 68 40.87 17.12 -26.42
N THR A 69 41.23 18.25 -27.04
CA THR A 69 42.43 19.00 -26.65
C THR A 69 42.38 19.50 -25.21
N ALA A 70 41.20 19.89 -24.72
CA ALA A 70 41.03 20.45 -23.38
C ALA A 70 40.87 19.40 -22.27
N GLU A 71 40.12 18.33 -22.53
CA GLU A 71 39.61 17.40 -21.51
C GLU A 71 40.03 15.93 -21.78
N GLY A 72 40.75 15.65 -22.88
CA GLY A 72 41.23 14.31 -23.23
C GLY A 72 40.14 13.36 -23.76
N PRO A 73 40.45 12.05 -23.90
CA PRO A 73 39.54 11.07 -24.51
C PRO A 73 38.24 10.88 -23.71
N GLU A 74 38.26 10.97 -22.39
CA GLU A 74 37.04 10.80 -21.55
C GLU A 74 35.91 11.78 -21.91
N ALA A 75 36.26 12.98 -22.40
CA ALA A 75 35.30 13.99 -22.79
C ALA A 75 34.38 13.56 -23.94
N LEU A 76 34.85 12.61 -24.77
CA LEU A 76 34.09 12.09 -25.91
C LEU A 76 32.89 11.23 -25.46
N GLY A 77 32.95 10.65 -24.24
CA GLY A 77 31.85 9.91 -23.62
C GLY A 77 30.85 10.78 -22.84
N LYS A 78 31.27 11.97 -22.40
CA LYS A 78 30.48 12.85 -21.52
C LYS A 78 29.58 13.79 -22.34
N VAL A 79 28.27 13.56 -22.29
CA VAL A 79 27.26 14.54 -22.74
C VAL A 79 27.12 15.57 -21.62
N ARG A 80 27.43 16.84 -21.90
CA ARG A 80 27.19 17.92 -20.91
C ARG A 80 25.70 17.97 -20.59
N GLU A 81 25.37 18.30 -19.35
CA GLU A 81 23.99 18.64 -19.00
C GLU A 81 23.49 19.71 -19.98
N GLY A 82 22.44 19.37 -20.71
CA GLY A 82 21.86 20.30 -21.68
C GLY A 82 21.28 21.51 -20.96
N ARG A 83 21.19 22.64 -21.67
CA ARG A 83 20.31 23.76 -21.29
C ARG A 83 18.86 23.32 -21.48
N GLY A 84 18.37 22.41 -20.64
CA GLY A 84 16.93 22.20 -20.52
C GLY A 84 16.29 23.55 -20.16
N ARG A 85 15.16 23.89 -20.78
CA ARG A 85 14.41 25.11 -20.44
C ARG A 85 14.21 25.13 -18.92
N PRO A 86 14.67 26.17 -18.19
CA PRO A 86 14.44 26.24 -16.76
C PRO A 86 12.92 26.25 -16.55
N ARG A 87 12.40 25.18 -15.95
CA ARG A 87 10.98 25.06 -15.65
C ARG A 87 10.73 25.75 -14.31
N VAL A 88 10.69 27.08 -14.33
CA VAL A 88 10.27 27.83 -13.16
C VAL A 88 8.77 28.00 -13.29
N ILE A 89 8.01 27.07 -12.68
CA ILE A 89 6.70 27.49 -12.18
C ILE A 89 7.04 28.53 -11.12
N PRO A 90 6.49 29.74 -11.21
CA PRO A 90 6.76 30.75 -10.22
C PRO A 90 6.38 30.24 -8.81
N PRO A 91 7.23 30.42 -7.77
CA PRO A 91 6.96 29.93 -6.42
C PRO A 91 5.59 30.35 -5.88
N GLU A 92 5.10 31.53 -6.28
CA GLU A 92 3.77 32.03 -5.93
C GLU A 92 2.65 31.12 -6.45
N LYS A 93 2.80 30.53 -7.64
CA LYS A 93 1.81 29.60 -8.21
C LYS A 93 1.82 28.26 -7.47
N VAL A 94 2.99 27.80 -7.03
CA VAL A 94 3.10 26.61 -6.18
C VAL A 94 2.41 26.83 -4.84
N ALA A 95 2.71 27.96 -4.19
CA ALA A 95 2.09 28.34 -2.93
C ALA A 95 0.57 28.52 -3.07
N GLU A 96 0.10 29.11 -4.17
CA GLU A 96 -1.32 29.27 -4.48
C GLU A 96 -2.03 27.91 -4.61
N ILE A 97 -1.45 26.96 -5.36
CA ILE A 97 -1.99 25.59 -5.50
C ILE A 97 -2.12 24.93 -4.13
N ILE A 98 -1.07 24.98 -3.30
CA ILE A 98 -1.06 24.36 -1.97
C ILE A 98 -2.13 25.01 -1.08
N ARG A 99 -2.15 26.34 -1.00
CA ARG A 99 -3.09 27.10 -0.17
C ARG A 99 -4.53 26.81 -0.55
N LEU A 100 -4.88 26.86 -1.84
CA LEU A 100 -6.23 26.56 -2.29
C LEU A 100 -6.60 25.10 -2.03
N THR A 101 -5.66 24.18 -2.23
CA THR A 101 -5.93 22.76 -2.00
C THR A 101 -6.25 22.45 -0.53
N LEU A 102 -5.58 23.12 0.40
CA LEU A 102 -5.74 22.88 1.84
C LEU A 102 -6.92 23.63 2.47
N ASN A 103 -7.33 24.76 1.90
CA ASN A 103 -8.26 25.68 2.59
C ASN A 103 -9.58 25.90 1.86
N THR A 104 -9.74 25.39 0.64
CA THR A 104 -10.96 25.61 -0.14
C THR A 104 -11.41 24.37 -0.90
N LEU A 105 -12.67 24.37 -1.33
CA LEU A 105 -13.24 23.39 -2.25
C LEU A 105 -13.52 24.05 -3.61
N PRO A 106 -13.60 23.27 -4.69
CA PRO A 106 -14.02 23.80 -5.97
C PRO A 106 -15.44 24.37 -5.90
N GLU A 107 -15.69 25.39 -6.71
CA GLU A 107 -17.04 25.93 -6.92
C GLU A 107 -17.99 24.85 -7.46
N GLY A 108 -19.30 25.02 -7.21
CA GLY A 108 -20.32 24.06 -7.66
C GLY A 108 -20.52 22.85 -6.74
N GLY A 109 -20.04 22.91 -5.49
CA GLY A 109 -20.32 21.89 -4.47
C GLY A 109 -19.51 20.60 -4.60
N ALA A 110 -18.42 20.61 -5.37
CA ALA A 110 -17.53 19.45 -5.46
C ALA A 110 -16.81 19.23 -4.13
N THR A 111 -16.72 17.96 -3.71
CA THR A 111 -16.13 17.57 -2.42
C THR A 111 -14.59 17.53 -2.41
N GLN A 112 -13.94 17.66 -3.58
CA GLN A 112 -12.48 17.72 -3.68
C GLN A 112 -12.00 18.38 -4.98
N TRP A 113 -10.76 18.89 -4.96
CA TRP A 113 -10.06 19.33 -6.16
C TRP A 113 -9.64 18.16 -7.06
N SER A 114 -9.84 18.32 -8.36
CA SER A 114 -9.17 17.51 -9.39
C SER A 114 -7.99 18.30 -9.96
N CYS A 115 -7.00 17.62 -10.55
CA CYS A 115 -5.88 18.32 -11.18
C CYS A 115 -6.36 19.33 -12.23
N ARG A 116 -7.47 19.04 -12.93
CA ARG A 116 -8.04 19.91 -13.97
C ARG A 116 -8.76 21.12 -13.39
N THR A 117 -9.56 20.93 -12.35
CA THR A 117 -10.30 22.05 -11.72
C THR A 117 -9.35 23.01 -11.02
N MET A 118 -8.32 22.50 -10.33
CA MET A 118 -7.27 23.33 -9.72
C MET A 118 -6.43 24.05 -10.79
N ALA A 119 -6.08 23.35 -11.87
CA ALA A 119 -5.36 23.93 -13.00
C ALA A 119 -6.13 25.10 -13.64
N ASN A 120 -7.42 24.93 -13.87
CA ASN A 120 -8.29 25.99 -14.39
C ASN A 120 -8.39 27.18 -13.42
N LYS A 121 -8.48 26.92 -12.11
CA LYS A 121 -8.57 27.98 -11.08
C LYS A 121 -7.29 28.81 -11.00
N VAL A 122 -6.12 28.17 -11.07
CA VAL A 122 -4.81 28.82 -10.89
C VAL A 122 -4.22 29.32 -12.23
N GLY A 123 -4.69 28.82 -13.37
CA GLY A 123 -4.18 29.17 -14.69
C GLY A 123 -2.89 28.42 -15.06
N VAL A 124 -2.80 27.13 -14.73
CA VAL A 124 -1.64 26.27 -15.02
C VAL A 124 -2.07 24.97 -15.71
N SER A 125 -1.12 24.14 -16.15
CA SER A 125 -1.47 22.81 -16.67
C SER A 125 -1.85 21.83 -15.55
N SER A 126 -2.72 20.86 -15.84
CA SER A 126 -3.05 19.78 -14.89
C SER A 126 -1.84 18.94 -14.47
N ALA A 127 -0.86 18.76 -15.36
CA ALA A 127 0.41 18.08 -15.07
C ALA A 127 1.26 18.86 -14.05
N THR A 128 1.19 20.19 -14.08
CA THR A 128 1.83 21.05 -13.08
C THR A 128 1.21 20.84 -11.70
N VAL A 129 -0.13 20.85 -11.60
CA VAL A 129 -0.83 20.59 -10.33
C VAL A 129 -0.48 19.20 -9.80
N GLN A 130 -0.52 18.17 -10.66
CA GLN A 130 -0.17 16.81 -10.27
C GLN A 130 1.25 16.73 -9.70
N ARG A 131 2.22 17.40 -10.33
CA ARG A 131 3.60 17.44 -9.86
C ARG A 131 3.72 18.14 -8.50
N VAL A 132 3.10 19.30 -8.33
CA VAL A 132 3.10 20.02 -7.04
C VAL A 132 2.48 19.16 -5.94
N TRP A 133 1.32 18.55 -6.19
CA TRP A 133 0.70 17.64 -5.23
C TRP A 133 1.59 16.44 -4.90
N SER A 134 2.27 15.86 -5.88
CA SER A 134 3.19 14.74 -5.66
C SER A 134 4.42 15.15 -4.84
N GLU A 135 5.05 16.29 -5.18
CA GLU A 135 6.23 16.82 -4.48
C GLU A 135 5.91 17.16 -3.02
N HIS A 136 4.70 17.68 -2.76
CA HIS A 136 4.26 18.07 -1.42
C HIS A 136 3.42 17.02 -0.68
N ARG A 137 3.26 15.81 -1.25
CA ARG A 137 2.45 14.72 -0.68
C ARG A 137 1.01 15.12 -0.34
N ILE A 138 0.40 15.94 -1.19
CA ILE A 138 -1.00 16.38 -1.06
C ILE A 138 -1.88 15.45 -1.90
N TYR A 139 -2.93 14.90 -1.30
CA TYR A 139 -3.80 13.93 -1.96
C TYR A 139 -5.29 14.30 -1.78
N PRO A 140 -5.83 15.26 -2.55
CA PRO A 140 -7.19 15.78 -2.31
C PRO A 140 -8.30 14.74 -2.48
N HIS A 141 -8.03 13.68 -3.23
CA HIS A 141 -8.96 12.57 -3.47
C HIS A 141 -8.89 11.49 -2.37
N ARG A 142 -7.94 11.56 -1.44
CA ARG A 142 -7.80 10.59 -0.36
C ARG A 142 -8.51 11.11 0.87
N VAL A 143 -9.44 10.29 1.36
CA VAL A 143 -10.06 10.47 2.66
C VAL A 143 -9.68 9.26 3.49
N SER A 144 -9.19 9.52 4.70
CA SER A 144 -8.98 8.50 5.72
C SER A 144 -10.02 8.68 6.80
N THR A 145 -10.63 7.58 7.21
CA THR A 145 -11.54 7.57 8.36
C THR A 145 -10.72 7.37 9.64
N PHE A 146 -11.16 7.98 10.73
CA PHE A 146 -10.59 7.77 12.05
C PHE A 146 -11.72 7.71 13.07
N LYS A 147 -11.45 7.06 14.20
CA LYS A 147 -12.37 7.04 15.34
C LYS A 147 -11.55 7.06 16.62
N VAL A 148 -11.83 8.03 17.48
CA VAL A 148 -11.21 8.14 18.82
C VAL A 148 -12.20 7.59 19.84
N SER A 149 -11.73 6.71 20.72
CA SER A 149 -12.55 6.18 21.80
C SER A 149 -12.86 7.26 22.84
N LYS A 150 -14.10 7.27 23.34
CA LYS A 150 -14.54 8.07 24.48
C LYS A 150 -14.80 7.21 25.73
N ASP A 151 -14.30 5.97 25.75
CA ASP A 151 -14.49 5.05 26.87
C ASP A 151 -13.82 5.64 28.14
N PRO A 152 -14.56 5.87 29.24
CA PRO A 152 -13.97 6.36 30.48
C PRO A 152 -12.87 5.45 31.03
N ARG A 153 -12.94 4.14 30.71
CA ARG A 153 -11.95 3.13 31.09
C ARG A 153 -10.98 2.78 29.95
N PHE A 154 -10.77 3.71 29.01
CA PHE A 154 -9.93 3.47 27.83
C PHE A 154 -8.53 2.94 28.18
N ILE A 155 -7.82 3.63 29.08
CA ILE A 155 -6.44 3.26 29.45
C ILE A 155 -6.42 1.91 30.19
N GLU A 156 -7.37 1.66 31.08
CA GLU A 156 -7.49 0.39 31.81
C GLU A 156 -7.68 -0.79 30.85
N LYS A 157 -8.69 -0.72 29.98
CA LYS A 157 -8.97 -1.77 28.98
C LYS A 157 -7.86 -1.93 27.96
N LEU A 158 -7.22 -0.82 27.57
CA LEU A 158 -6.06 -0.87 26.67
C LEU A 158 -4.89 -1.62 27.30
N ASN A 159 -4.57 -1.32 28.57
CA ASN A 159 -3.52 -2.02 29.31
C ASN A 159 -3.84 -3.51 29.46
N ASP A 160 -5.09 -3.85 29.78
CA ASP A 160 -5.55 -5.23 29.93
C ASP A 160 -5.31 -6.04 28.63
N VAL A 161 -5.84 -5.56 27.50
CA VAL A 161 -5.70 -6.24 26.21
C VAL A 161 -4.27 -6.25 25.68
N VAL A 162 -3.56 -5.12 25.74
CA VAL A 162 -2.17 -5.04 25.25
C VAL A 162 -1.22 -5.85 26.13
N GLY A 163 -1.42 -5.83 27.45
CA GLY A 163 -0.66 -6.65 28.39
C GLY A 163 -0.82 -8.13 28.09
N LEU A 164 -2.05 -8.57 27.82
CA LEU A 164 -2.36 -9.94 27.43
C LEU A 164 -1.69 -10.37 26.12
N TYR A 165 -1.55 -9.47 25.15
CA TYR A 165 -0.86 -9.76 23.89
C TYR A 165 0.68 -9.76 24.00
N LEU A 166 1.24 -8.84 24.80
CA LEU A 166 2.70 -8.73 24.97
C LEU A 166 3.25 -9.77 25.94
N ASN A 167 2.46 -10.16 26.94
CA ASN A 167 2.85 -11.07 28.00
C ASN A 167 1.67 -12.00 28.36
N PRO A 168 1.30 -12.94 27.46
CA PRO A 168 0.22 -13.87 27.71
C PRO A 168 0.52 -14.75 28.94
N PRO A 169 -0.47 -15.02 29.82
CA PRO A 169 -0.27 -15.88 30.97
C PRO A 169 0.21 -17.29 30.61
N ASP A 170 1.03 -17.88 31.48
CA ASP A 170 1.41 -19.28 31.35
C ASP A 170 0.20 -20.20 31.41
N LYS A 171 0.22 -21.29 30.63
CA LYS A 171 -0.86 -22.29 30.55
C LYS A 171 -2.23 -21.67 30.26
N ALA A 172 -2.26 -20.62 29.43
CA ALA A 172 -3.48 -20.00 28.96
C ALA A 172 -3.59 -20.08 27.43
N ALA A 173 -4.82 -20.23 26.95
CA ALA A 173 -5.19 -19.92 25.58
C ALA A 173 -5.75 -18.50 25.55
N VAL A 174 -5.10 -17.63 24.80
CA VAL A 174 -5.60 -16.28 24.56
C VAL A 174 -6.22 -16.26 23.17
N LEU A 175 -7.48 -15.85 23.07
CA LEU A 175 -8.25 -15.84 21.84
C LEU A 175 -8.88 -14.47 21.59
N CYS A 176 -8.72 -13.94 20.37
CA CYS A 176 -9.51 -12.82 19.88
C CYS A 176 -10.83 -13.34 19.32
N VAL A 177 -11.95 -12.99 19.93
CA VAL A 177 -13.28 -13.49 19.59
C VAL A 177 -14.15 -12.36 19.08
N ASP A 178 -14.87 -12.61 18.00
CA ASP A 178 -15.80 -11.63 17.43
C ASP A 178 -16.80 -12.33 16.50
N GLU A 179 -17.81 -11.57 16.08
CA GLU A 179 -18.80 -12.00 15.12
C GLU A 179 -18.80 -11.14 13.86
N LYS A 180 -18.94 -11.83 12.73
CA LYS A 180 -19.31 -11.20 11.47
C LYS A 180 -20.77 -11.48 11.16
N PRO A 181 -21.71 -10.60 11.53
CA PRO A 181 -23.13 -10.81 11.28
C PRO A 181 -23.50 -10.57 9.81
N MET A 182 -24.62 -11.15 9.40
CA MET A 182 -25.31 -10.85 8.13
C MET A 182 -24.46 -11.03 6.86
N ILE A 183 -23.60 -12.05 6.83
CA ILE A 183 -22.89 -12.45 5.62
C ILE A 183 -23.91 -12.99 4.61
N GLN A 184 -23.96 -12.40 3.43
CA GLN A 184 -24.99 -12.70 2.44
C GLN A 184 -24.59 -13.80 1.45
N ALA A 185 -25.52 -14.71 1.18
CA ALA A 185 -25.42 -15.64 0.05
C ALA A 185 -25.91 -14.92 -1.21
N LEU A 186 -24.97 -14.62 -2.10
CA LEU A 186 -25.21 -13.86 -3.33
C LEU A 186 -24.86 -14.69 -4.56
N ASP A 187 -25.82 -14.82 -5.47
CA ASP A 187 -25.63 -15.40 -6.80
C ASP A 187 -25.66 -14.31 -7.88
N ARG A 188 -24.94 -14.52 -8.98
CA ARG A 188 -24.87 -13.58 -10.11
C ARG A 188 -25.91 -13.93 -11.15
N THR A 189 -26.60 -12.91 -11.65
CA THR A 189 -27.71 -13.11 -12.60
C THR A 189 -27.25 -13.66 -13.95
N GLN A 190 -25.99 -13.45 -14.32
CA GLN A 190 -25.40 -13.98 -15.55
C GLN A 190 -23.93 -14.40 -15.32
N PRO A 191 -23.42 -15.36 -16.12
CA PRO A 191 -22.00 -15.71 -16.12
C PRO A 191 -21.10 -14.51 -16.45
N GLY A 192 -20.05 -14.32 -15.65
CA GLY A 192 -19.00 -13.35 -15.93
C GLY A 192 -17.99 -13.85 -16.96
N LEU A 193 -17.21 -12.94 -17.54
CA LEU A 193 -16.10 -13.27 -18.42
C LEU A 193 -14.82 -13.49 -17.61
N PRO A 194 -13.97 -14.47 -17.99
CA PRO A 194 -12.70 -14.72 -17.32
C PRO A 194 -11.68 -13.60 -17.58
N ILE A 195 -10.62 -13.57 -16.77
CA ILE A 195 -9.47 -12.66 -16.95
C ILE A 195 -8.74 -13.04 -18.25
N LYS A 196 -8.33 -12.03 -19.03
CA LYS A 196 -7.46 -12.18 -20.20
C LYS A 196 -6.42 -11.05 -20.23
N PRO A 197 -5.27 -11.18 -20.92
CA PRO A 197 -4.34 -10.06 -21.09
C PRO A 197 -5.07 -8.81 -21.60
N GLY A 198 -4.91 -7.69 -20.89
CA GLY A 198 -5.59 -6.41 -21.19
C GLY A 198 -7.08 -6.35 -20.82
N LYS A 199 -7.68 -7.40 -20.25
CA LYS A 199 -9.10 -7.43 -19.85
C LYS A 199 -9.29 -7.99 -18.43
N ALA A 200 -9.94 -7.20 -17.58
CA ALA A 200 -10.35 -7.64 -16.25
C ALA A 200 -11.45 -8.71 -16.32
N ARG A 201 -11.57 -9.50 -15.24
CA ARG A 201 -12.76 -10.34 -15.02
C ARG A 201 -14.00 -9.46 -14.98
N THR A 202 -15.12 -9.92 -15.52
CA THR A 202 -16.41 -9.24 -15.39
C THR A 202 -17.35 -9.98 -14.45
N MET A 203 -18.30 -9.25 -13.87
CA MET A 203 -19.33 -9.77 -12.98
C MET A 203 -20.55 -8.84 -13.08
N THR A 204 -21.77 -9.38 -13.04
CA THR A 204 -22.98 -8.55 -13.03
C THR A 204 -23.08 -7.76 -11.73
N HIS A 205 -23.55 -6.52 -11.84
CA HIS A 205 -23.90 -5.71 -10.67
C HIS A 205 -25.18 -6.24 -10.01
N ASP A 206 -26.12 -6.77 -10.81
CA ASP A 206 -27.30 -7.49 -10.34
C ASP A 206 -26.95 -8.81 -9.67
N TYR A 207 -27.69 -9.13 -8.62
CA TYR A 207 -27.52 -10.34 -7.84
C TYR A 207 -28.86 -10.89 -7.34
N LYS A 208 -28.91 -12.21 -7.12
CA LYS A 208 -29.99 -12.87 -6.38
C LYS A 208 -29.52 -13.13 -4.95
N ARG A 209 -30.40 -12.90 -3.98
CA ARG A 209 -30.10 -13.06 -2.55
C ARG A 209 -30.74 -14.34 -2.03
N HIS A 210 -29.95 -15.23 -1.46
CA HIS A 210 -30.39 -16.54 -0.98
C HIS A 210 -30.46 -16.67 0.54
N GLY A 211 -30.24 -15.56 1.27
CA GLY A 211 -30.28 -15.49 2.72
C GLY A 211 -28.99 -14.95 3.31
N THR A 212 -28.86 -15.09 4.63
CA THR A 212 -27.70 -14.62 5.40
C THR A 212 -27.30 -15.62 6.47
N THR A 213 -26.00 -15.66 6.78
CA THR A 213 -25.43 -16.36 7.94
C THR A 213 -24.59 -15.38 8.76
N SER A 214 -24.37 -15.69 10.04
CA SER A 214 -23.45 -14.98 10.91
C SER A 214 -22.28 -15.91 11.24
N LEU A 215 -21.05 -15.42 11.23
CA LEU A 215 -19.87 -16.20 11.61
C LEU A 215 -19.38 -15.74 12.98
N TYR A 216 -19.37 -16.64 13.96
CA TYR A 216 -18.57 -16.47 15.17
C TYR A 216 -17.17 -17.02 14.89
N ALA A 217 -16.14 -16.31 15.32
CA ALA A 217 -14.78 -16.79 15.17
C ALA A 217 -13.90 -16.44 16.37
N ALA A 218 -12.95 -17.33 16.66
CA ALA A 218 -11.93 -17.17 17.69
C ALA A 218 -10.55 -17.39 17.07
N LEU A 219 -9.74 -16.34 17.03
CA LEU A 219 -8.35 -16.40 16.57
C LEU A 219 -7.43 -16.59 17.78
N SER A 220 -6.65 -17.66 17.78
CA SER A 220 -5.56 -17.86 18.72
C SER A 220 -4.39 -16.94 18.38
N ILE A 221 -3.93 -16.15 19.37
CA ILE A 221 -2.76 -15.28 19.17
C ILE A 221 -1.44 -16.05 19.18
N LEU A 222 -1.39 -17.21 19.84
CA LEU A 222 -0.18 -18.00 20.01
C LEU A 222 0.30 -18.62 18.69
N ASP A 223 -0.60 -19.32 18.00
CA ASP A 223 -0.31 -20.09 16.78
C ASP A 223 -1.01 -19.54 15.54
N GLY A 224 -1.96 -18.61 15.70
CA GLY A 224 -2.73 -18.06 14.60
C GLY A 224 -3.85 -18.96 14.10
N ALA A 225 -4.14 -20.09 14.76
CA ALA A 225 -5.25 -20.95 14.40
C ALA A 225 -6.59 -20.24 14.63
N ILE A 226 -7.59 -20.55 13.81
CA ILE A 226 -8.93 -19.98 13.91
C ILE A 226 -9.99 -21.05 14.09
N VAL A 227 -10.84 -20.89 15.10
CA VAL A 227 -12.06 -21.67 15.29
C VAL A 227 -13.22 -20.84 14.80
N GLY A 228 -14.04 -21.37 13.88
CA GLY A 228 -15.20 -20.67 13.33
C GLY A 228 -16.49 -21.47 13.46
N GLU A 229 -17.62 -20.79 13.63
CA GLU A 229 -18.95 -21.40 13.59
C GLU A 229 -19.96 -20.47 12.91
N CYS A 230 -20.61 -20.96 11.86
CA CYS A 230 -21.69 -20.24 11.19
C CYS A 230 -23.03 -20.49 11.87
N THR A 231 -23.84 -19.44 11.99
CA THR A 231 -25.10 -19.46 12.72
C THR A 231 -26.17 -18.67 11.96
N MET A 232 -27.42 -19.15 11.99
CA MET A 232 -28.54 -18.45 11.33
C MET A 232 -28.97 -17.17 12.04
N ARG A 233 -28.65 -17.05 13.34
CA ARG A 233 -29.02 -15.92 14.19
C ARG A 233 -27.81 -15.45 14.98
N HIS A 234 -27.85 -14.20 15.42
CA HIS A 234 -26.83 -13.58 16.25
C HIS A 234 -27.49 -13.12 17.55
N ARG A 235 -27.55 -14.01 18.54
CA ARG A 235 -28.09 -13.75 19.88
C ARG A 235 -27.21 -14.44 20.93
N HIS A 236 -27.49 -14.19 22.21
CA HIS A 236 -26.76 -14.79 23.32
C HIS A 236 -26.77 -16.33 23.31
N GLN A 237 -27.80 -17.00 22.76
CA GLN A 237 -27.81 -18.45 22.65
C GLN A 237 -26.75 -18.98 21.67
N GLU A 238 -26.55 -18.28 20.56
CA GLU A 238 -25.52 -18.63 19.59
C GLU A 238 -24.12 -18.34 20.13
N PHE A 239 -23.94 -17.24 20.87
CA PHE A 239 -22.69 -16.96 21.59
C PHE A 239 -22.38 -18.06 22.62
N LEU A 240 -23.35 -18.48 23.44
CA LEU A 240 -23.14 -19.58 24.40
C LEU A 240 -22.81 -20.91 23.72
N ARG A 241 -23.42 -21.20 22.57
CA ARG A 241 -23.07 -22.38 21.77
C ARG A 241 -21.61 -22.32 21.31
N PHE A 242 -21.16 -21.14 20.88
CA PHE A 242 -19.77 -20.93 20.49
C PHE A 242 -18.80 -21.07 21.67
N LEU A 243 -19.12 -20.52 22.85
CA LEU A 243 -18.31 -20.73 24.06
C LEU A 243 -18.19 -22.22 24.42
N ARG A 244 -19.29 -22.99 24.32
CA ARG A 244 -19.25 -24.45 24.52
C ARG A 244 -18.45 -25.18 23.44
N LYS A 245 -18.38 -24.65 22.23
CA LYS A 245 -17.50 -25.18 21.18
C LYS A 245 -16.03 -24.97 21.58
N LEU A 246 -15.65 -23.76 21.95
CA LEU A 246 -14.30 -23.45 22.44
C LEU A 246 -13.93 -24.30 23.67
N ASP A 247 -14.86 -24.45 24.61
CA ASP A 247 -14.62 -25.27 25.81
C ASP A 247 -14.33 -26.75 25.46
N ARG A 248 -14.90 -27.27 24.37
CA ARG A 248 -14.62 -28.64 23.89
C ARG A 248 -13.32 -28.76 23.11
N GLU A 249 -12.96 -27.75 22.33
CA GLU A 249 -11.78 -27.80 21.45
C GLU A 249 -10.47 -27.51 22.18
N PHE A 250 -10.50 -26.71 23.24
CA PHE A 250 -9.30 -26.34 23.98
C PHE A 250 -9.10 -27.22 25.23
N PRO A 251 -7.85 -27.67 25.51
CA PRO A 251 -7.55 -28.50 26.68
C PRO A 251 -8.08 -27.91 27.98
N LYS A 252 -8.73 -28.75 28.81
CA LYS A 252 -9.37 -28.33 30.07
C LYS A 252 -8.41 -27.73 31.10
N SER A 253 -7.12 -28.03 30.97
CA SER A 253 -6.05 -27.50 31.83
C SER A 253 -5.70 -26.03 31.55
N LEU A 254 -6.17 -25.47 30.42
CA LEU A 254 -5.85 -24.09 30.04
C LEU A 254 -6.92 -23.11 30.54
N ALA A 255 -6.47 -22.01 31.12
CA ALA A 255 -7.29 -20.80 31.25
C ALA A 255 -7.59 -20.23 29.85
N MET A 256 -8.80 -19.73 29.65
CA MET A 256 -9.30 -19.22 28.38
C MET A 256 -9.50 -17.71 28.50
N HIS A 257 -8.58 -16.91 27.96
CA HIS A 257 -8.69 -15.46 27.94
C HIS A 257 -9.27 -15.01 26.60
N LEU A 258 -10.50 -14.50 26.60
CA LEU A 258 -11.21 -14.07 25.39
C LEU A 258 -11.19 -12.55 25.27
N VAL A 259 -10.53 -12.02 24.26
CA VAL A 259 -10.60 -10.61 23.88
C VAL A 259 -11.81 -10.40 22.99
N LEU A 260 -12.73 -9.54 23.41
CA LEU A 260 -14.06 -9.35 22.81
C LEU A 260 -14.39 -7.87 22.63
N ASP A 261 -15.37 -7.59 21.77
CA ASP A 261 -16.05 -6.31 21.71
C ASP A 261 -17.10 -6.16 22.84
N ASN A 262 -17.74 -4.99 22.92
CA ASN A 262 -18.72 -4.70 23.98
C ASN A 262 -20.17 -5.02 23.55
N SER A 263 -20.38 -6.04 22.69
CA SER A 263 -21.71 -6.46 22.26
C SER A 263 -22.62 -6.81 23.45
N SER A 264 -23.90 -6.46 23.34
CA SER A 264 -24.90 -6.71 24.40
C SER A 264 -25.15 -8.20 24.63
N THR A 265 -24.84 -9.05 23.65
CA THR A 265 -24.89 -10.51 23.78
C THR A 265 -23.95 -11.02 24.87
N HIS A 266 -22.78 -10.41 25.03
CA HIS A 266 -21.75 -10.81 26.00
C HIS A 266 -22.18 -10.51 27.44
N SER A 267 -23.01 -9.50 27.64
CA SER A 267 -23.50 -9.07 28.96
C SER A 267 -24.86 -9.68 29.37
N HIS A 268 -25.41 -10.58 28.56
CA HIS A 268 -26.72 -11.18 28.84
C HIS A 268 -26.68 -12.05 30.11
N GLU A 269 -27.78 -12.10 30.88
CA GLU A 269 -27.83 -12.79 32.17
C GLU A 269 -27.44 -14.28 32.07
N ASN A 270 -28.01 -15.01 31.11
CA ASN A 270 -27.64 -16.41 30.84
C ASN A 270 -26.15 -16.60 30.51
N VAL A 271 -25.49 -15.58 29.95
CA VAL A 271 -24.05 -15.64 29.66
C VAL A 271 -23.26 -15.47 30.95
N LYS A 272 -23.63 -14.53 31.82
CA LYS A 272 -23.02 -14.35 33.14
C LYS A 272 -23.14 -15.61 33.99
N VAL A 273 -24.35 -16.17 34.10
CA VAL A 273 -24.62 -17.42 34.84
C VAL A 273 -23.76 -18.57 34.30
N TRP A 274 -23.58 -18.65 32.98
CA TRP A 274 -22.72 -19.67 32.40
C TRP A 274 -21.24 -19.42 32.73
N LEU A 275 -20.75 -18.18 32.65
CA LEU A 275 -19.37 -17.83 32.99
C LEU A 275 -19.05 -18.09 34.47
N ASP A 276 -19.99 -17.80 35.38
CA ASP A 276 -19.85 -18.09 36.81
C ASP A 276 -19.66 -19.59 37.07
N ALA A 277 -20.32 -20.44 36.26
CA ALA A 277 -20.15 -21.89 36.30
C ALA A 277 -18.89 -22.39 35.56
N HIS A 278 -18.20 -21.54 34.80
CA HIS A 278 -17.02 -21.88 34.00
C HIS A 278 -15.85 -20.94 34.30
N PRO A 279 -15.25 -21.02 35.50
CA PRO A 279 -14.25 -20.06 36.00
C PRO A 279 -12.95 -20.02 35.18
N ARG A 280 -12.74 -20.98 34.26
CA ARG A 280 -11.62 -20.96 33.30
C ARG A 280 -11.78 -19.89 32.22
N PHE A 281 -12.95 -19.30 32.02
CA PHE A 281 -13.19 -18.28 31.01
C PHE A 281 -13.05 -16.87 31.59
N HIS A 282 -12.11 -16.10 31.06
CA HIS A 282 -11.84 -14.72 31.43
C HIS A 282 -12.12 -13.82 30.23
N LEU A 283 -13.07 -12.89 30.37
CA LEU A 283 -13.44 -11.97 29.29
C LEU A 283 -12.68 -10.65 29.43
N HIS A 284 -12.03 -10.23 28.36
CA HIS A 284 -11.29 -8.98 28.24
C HIS A 284 -11.95 -8.13 27.16
N PHE A 285 -12.44 -6.95 27.52
CA PHE A 285 -13.19 -6.11 26.60
C PHE A 285 -12.31 -5.02 26.01
N VAL A 286 -12.23 -4.95 24.68
CA VAL A 286 -11.55 -3.82 24.03
C VAL A 286 -12.27 -2.50 24.39
N PRO A 287 -11.56 -1.36 24.49
CA PRO A 287 -12.21 -0.07 24.64
C PRO A 287 -13.24 0.18 23.54
N THR A 288 -14.35 0.85 23.87
CA THR A 288 -15.37 1.16 22.84
C THR A 288 -14.73 1.88 21.64
N SER A 289 -15.24 1.62 20.44
CA SER A 289 -14.71 2.23 19.21
C SER A 289 -13.25 1.86 18.86
N SER A 290 -12.71 0.80 19.46
CA SER A 290 -11.32 0.35 19.23
C SER A 290 -11.26 -1.08 18.69
N SER A 291 -12.10 -1.42 17.69
CA SER A 291 -12.13 -2.77 17.08
C SER A 291 -10.79 -3.17 16.44
N TRP A 292 -9.93 -2.20 16.13
CA TRP A 292 -8.55 -2.45 15.69
C TRP A 292 -7.68 -3.18 16.74
N LEU A 293 -8.11 -3.30 18.00
CA LEU A 293 -7.48 -4.13 19.03
C LEU A 293 -7.95 -5.59 19.00
N ASN A 294 -9.04 -5.89 18.30
CA ASN A 294 -9.54 -7.26 18.16
C ASN A 294 -8.98 -7.91 16.88
N MET A 295 -7.99 -8.79 17.01
CA MET A 295 -7.19 -9.22 15.85
C MET A 295 -7.96 -10.08 14.83
N VAL A 296 -9.06 -10.70 15.26
CA VAL A 296 -9.91 -11.51 14.39
C VAL A 296 -10.60 -10.68 13.29
N GLU A 297 -10.77 -9.37 13.49
CA GLU A 297 -11.26 -8.43 12.46
C GLU A 297 -10.39 -8.45 11.19
N GLY A 298 -9.08 -8.66 11.34
CA GLY A 298 -8.16 -8.86 10.22
C GLY A 298 -8.50 -10.12 9.42
N VAL A 299 -8.91 -11.20 10.10
CA VAL A 299 -9.34 -12.45 9.45
C VAL A 299 -10.66 -12.25 8.71
N PHE A 300 -11.60 -11.49 9.29
CA PHE A 300 -12.84 -11.13 8.62
C PHE A 300 -12.63 -10.26 7.38
N ALA A 301 -11.68 -9.33 7.42
CA ALA A 301 -11.29 -8.53 6.27
C ALA A 301 -10.73 -9.42 5.15
N ASP A 302 -9.88 -10.38 5.51
CA ASP A 302 -9.30 -11.35 4.57
C ASP A 302 -10.36 -12.27 3.96
N LEU A 303 -11.22 -12.89 4.79
CA LEU A 303 -12.35 -13.71 4.34
C LEU A 303 -13.22 -12.94 3.36
N THR A 304 -13.55 -11.70 3.69
CA THR A 304 -14.36 -10.81 2.86
C THR A 304 -13.71 -10.56 1.51
N LYS A 305 -12.42 -10.18 1.52
CA LYS A 305 -11.68 -9.79 0.31
C LYS A 305 -11.36 -10.98 -0.58
N LYS A 306 -10.99 -12.12 0.01
CA LYS A 306 -10.41 -13.27 -0.70
C LYS A 306 -11.47 -14.30 -1.07
N ARG A 307 -12.48 -14.56 -0.22
CA ARG A 307 -13.52 -15.57 -0.46
C ARG A 307 -14.88 -14.97 -0.85
N LEU A 308 -15.36 -13.97 -0.12
CA LEU A 308 -16.77 -13.54 -0.25
C LEU A 308 -17.03 -12.55 -1.40
N LYS A 309 -16.18 -11.52 -1.56
CA LYS A 309 -16.43 -10.40 -2.48
C LYS A 309 -16.61 -10.81 -3.95
N ARG A 310 -15.95 -11.90 -4.35
CA ARG A 310 -16.00 -12.48 -5.71
C ARG A 310 -16.58 -13.89 -5.72
N GLY A 311 -17.15 -14.33 -4.60
CA GLY A 311 -17.85 -15.60 -4.48
C GLY A 311 -19.26 -15.51 -5.05
N THR A 312 -19.77 -16.68 -5.42
CA THR A 312 -21.13 -16.90 -5.90
C THR A 312 -21.70 -18.05 -5.08
N PHE A 313 -22.85 -17.84 -4.44
CA PHE A 313 -23.44 -18.78 -3.49
C PHE A 313 -24.93 -18.94 -3.77
N GLY A 314 -25.36 -20.14 -4.17
CA GLY A 314 -26.75 -20.45 -4.51
C GLY A 314 -27.65 -20.71 -3.30
N SER A 315 -27.05 -20.86 -2.12
CA SER A 315 -27.75 -21.09 -0.85
C SER A 315 -26.92 -20.59 0.35
N VAL A 316 -27.55 -20.56 1.53
CA VAL A 316 -26.84 -20.30 2.79
C VAL A 316 -25.89 -21.44 3.15
N ASP A 317 -26.21 -22.68 2.77
CA ASP A 317 -25.37 -23.84 3.02
C ASP A 317 -24.10 -23.80 2.17
N ASP A 318 -24.20 -23.43 0.89
CA ASP A 318 -23.04 -23.21 0.01
C ASP A 318 -22.11 -22.13 0.57
N LEU A 319 -22.70 -21.02 1.05
CA LEU A 319 -21.95 -19.95 1.69
C LEU A 319 -21.26 -20.44 2.97
N THR A 320 -21.95 -21.20 3.80
CA THR A 320 -21.42 -21.73 5.06
C THR A 320 -20.26 -22.69 4.78
N ALA A 321 -20.44 -23.64 3.86
CA ALA A 321 -19.39 -24.55 3.43
C ALA A 321 -18.17 -23.79 2.90
N ALA A 322 -18.39 -22.77 2.06
CA ALA A 322 -17.33 -21.94 1.52
C ALA A 322 -16.55 -21.12 2.56
N ILE A 323 -17.21 -20.69 3.64
CA ILE A 323 -16.57 -20.01 4.77
C ILE A 323 -15.72 -21.02 5.54
N ILE A 324 -16.28 -22.17 5.92
CA ILE A 324 -15.57 -23.20 6.68
C ILE A 324 -14.35 -23.72 5.91
N GLU A 325 -14.51 -24.04 4.62
CA GLU A 325 -13.41 -24.42 3.73
C GLU A 325 -12.27 -23.38 3.73
N TYR A 326 -12.61 -22.09 3.72
CA TYR A 326 -11.61 -21.02 3.75
C TYR A 326 -10.88 -20.94 5.09
N LEU A 327 -11.59 -21.15 6.22
CA LEU A 327 -10.99 -21.19 7.55
C LEU A 327 -10.08 -22.42 7.71
N ASP A 328 -10.53 -23.59 7.25
CA ASP A 328 -9.76 -24.84 7.29
C ASP A 328 -8.50 -24.72 6.45
N HIS A 329 -8.58 -24.17 5.24
CA HIS A 329 -7.40 -23.91 4.42
C HIS A 329 -6.43 -22.93 5.10
N ARG A 330 -6.92 -21.89 5.76
CA ARG A 330 -6.08 -20.96 6.53
C ARG A 330 -5.37 -21.68 7.68
N ASN A 331 -6.04 -22.63 8.33
CA ASN A 331 -5.47 -23.41 9.43
C ASN A 331 -4.42 -24.44 8.99
N GLN A 332 -4.23 -24.70 7.69
CA GLN A 332 -3.14 -25.55 7.18
C GLN A 332 -1.76 -24.87 7.29
N ASP A 333 -1.72 -23.54 7.22
CA ASP A 333 -0.52 -22.70 7.44
C ASP A 333 -0.92 -21.51 8.32
N PRO A 334 -1.20 -21.74 9.62
CA PRO A 334 -1.69 -20.69 10.49
C PRO A 334 -0.56 -19.70 10.74
N ARG A 335 -0.87 -18.41 10.55
CA ARG A 335 0.09 -17.34 10.78
C ARG A 335 -0.22 -16.67 12.11
N PRO A 336 0.66 -16.79 13.11
CA PRO A 336 0.45 -16.15 14.40
C PRO A 336 0.44 -14.65 14.22
N PHE A 337 -0.41 -13.99 15.01
CA PHE A 337 -0.43 -12.54 15.05
C PHE A 337 0.59 -12.06 16.08
N VAL A 338 1.56 -11.25 15.66
CA VAL A 338 2.57 -10.69 16.56
C VAL A 338 2.22 -9.23 16.88
N TRP A 339 1.80 -8.99 18.12
CA TRP A 339 1.57 -7.64 18.63
C TRP A 339 2.89 -6.99 19.03
N THR A 340 3.13 -5.75 18.60
CA THR A 340 4.41 -5.04 18.83
C THR A 340 4.26 -3.66 19.46
N ALA A 341 3.04 -3.12 19.51
CA ALA A 341 2.81 -1.77 19.99
C ALA A 341 2.61 -1.74 21.51
N SER A 342 3.49 -1.04 22.24
CA SER A 342 3.27 -0.80 23.66
C SER A 342 2.13 0.19 23.90
N VAL A 343 1.56 0.19 25.10
CA VAL A 343 0.52 1.14 25.50
C VAL A 343 1.01 2.57 25.37
N GLU A 344 2.25 2.86 25.78
CA GLU A 344 2.88 4.18 25.67
C GLU A 344 2.99 4.62 24.22
N SER A 345 3.37 3.72 23.32
CA SER A 345 3.49 4.01 21.88
C SER A 345 2.14 4.35 21.24
N ILE A 346 1.07 3.69 21.70
CA ILE A 346 -0.31 3.94 21.25
C ILE A 346 -0.79 5.29 21.78
N LEU A 347 -0.60 5.55 23.08
CA LEU A 347 -0.99 6.81 23.70
C LEU A 347 -0.24 8.01 23.12
N ALA A 348 1.04 7.86 22.78
CA ALA A 348 1.81 8.90 22.11
C ALA A 348 1.17 9.31 20.77
N LYS A 349 0.79 8.34 19.92
CA LYS A 349 0.10 8.60 18.65
C LYS A 349 -1.26 9.27 18.84
N LEU A 350 -1.99 8.94 19.90
CA LEU A 350 -3.30 9.54 20.19
C LEU A 350 -3.19 10.99 20.68
N ARG A 351 -2.08 11.39 21.30
CA ARG A 351 -1.86 12.79 21.73
C ARG A 351 -1.82 13.74 20.53
N ASP A 352 -1.24 13.31 19.42
CA ASP A 352 -1.21 14.09 18.17
C ASP A 352 -2.61 14.29 17.57
N CYS A 353 -3.61 13.50 18.00
CA CYS A 353 -5.01 13.63 17.60
C CYS A 353 -5.85 14.52 18.55
N ARG A 354 -5.31 14.98 19.70
CA ARG A 354 -6.06 15.78 20.69
C ARG A 354 -6.63 17.11 20.19
N PRO A 355 -6.01 17.87 19.26
CA PRO A 355 -6.61 19.11 18.76
C PRO A 355 -7.99 18.93 18.11
N ILE A 356 -8.35 17.69 17.73
CA ILE A 356 -9.62 17.34 17.09
C ILE A 356 -10.73 17.06 18.14
N ILE A 357 -10.37 16.78 19.40
CA ILE A 357 -11.32 16.41 20.46
C ILE A 357 -11.99 17.66 21.06
N GLU A 358 -11.27 18.78 21.13
CA GLU A 358 -11.79 20.05 21.68
C GLU A 358 -12.67 20.85 20.70
N THR A 359 -12.63 20.54 19.40
CA THR A 359 -13.40 21.28 18.37
C THR A 359 -14.84 20.79 18.18
N PHE A 360 -15.27 19.77 18.92
CA PHE A 360 -16.64 19.23 18.87
C PHE A 360 -17.44 19.51 20.17
N HIS A 361 -17.24 20.70 20.74
CA HIS A 361 -18.15 21.28 21.74
C HIS A 361 -19.04 22.34 21.10
#